data_AF-A0A9Q3D680-F1
#
_entry.id   AF-A0A9Q3D680-F1
#
_cell.length_a   1.000
_cell.length_b   1.000
_cell.length_c   1.000
_cell.angle_alpha   90.00
_cell.angle_beta   90.00
_cell.angle_gamma   90.00
#
_symmetry.space_group_name_H-M   'P 1'
#
loop_
_entity.id
_entity.type
_entity.pdbx_description
1 polymer ?
#
loop_
_entity_poly.entity_id
_entity_poly.type
_entity_poly.pdbx_seq_one_letter_code
_entity_poly.pdbx_strand_id
1 'polypeptide(L)'
;MENFPQVSSPLRRLTREDFGWDWDQKCSEAFHKLGKIFGEEITLQKLDYDKRAGKIKLALDSSYIAAGAVLTQEDKEGKDRPVLYESITFSQLESKYSQPKLELCGVSRILKKLQTILWRQHFELQVYPRP
;
A
#
# COMPACT_ATOMS: atom_id res chain seq x y z
N MET A 1 7.47 13.71 8.81
CA MET A 1 6.99 14.64 7.77
C MET A 1 6.68 16.03 8.34
N GLU A 2 7.64 16.95 8.26
CA GLU A 2 7.38 18.37 8.57
C GLU A 2 6.50 19.00 7.48
N ASN A 3 5.55 19.88 7.86
CA ASN A 3 4.70 20.67 6.96
C ASN A 3 3.60 19.94 6.14
N PHE A 4 3.29 18.66 6.41
CA PHE A 4 2.18 17.95 5.73
C PHE A 4 0.83 18.67 5.76
N PRO A 5 0.36 19.25 6.90
CA PRO A 5 -0.91 19.98 6.93
C PRO A 5 -0.95 21.21 6.02
N GLN A 6 0.19 21.88 5.84
CA GLN A 6 0.30 23.06 4.99
C GLN A 6 0.26 22.68 3.51
N VAL A 7 1.00 21.64 3.12
CA VAL A 7 1.05 21.18 1.72
C VAL A 7 -0.27 20.54 1.30
N SER A 8 -0.93 19.79 2.18
CA SER A 8 -2.20 19.10 1.88
C SER A 8 -3.44 20.01 1.95
N SER A 9 -3.31 21.25 2.44
CA SER A 9 -4.45 22.16 2.65
C SER A 9 -5.32 22.37 1.40
N PRO A 10 -4.77 22.59 0.19
CA PRO A 10 -5.58 22.74 -1.02
C PRO A 10 -6.40 21.48 -1.36
N LEU A 11 -5.84 20.29 -1.13
CA LEU A 11 -6.52 19.02 -1.37
C LEU A 11 -7.59 18.74 -0.30
N ARG A 12 -7.31 19.06 0.97
CA ARG A 12 -8.27 18.90 2.06
C ARG A 12 -9.52 19.77 1.87
N ARG A 13 -9.42 20.90 1.17
CA ARG A 13 -10.57 21.72 0.79
C ARG A 13 -11.55 20.96 -0.10
N LEU A 14 -11.04 20.11 -1.02
CA LEU A 14 -11.86 19.35 -1.96
C LEU A 14 -12.70 18.25 -1.30
N THR A 15 -12.36 17.85 -0.07
CA THR A 15 -13.09 16.82 0.68
C THR A 15 -14.12 17.39 1.64
N ARG A 16 -14.31 18.72 1.69
CA ARG A 16 -15.31 19.33 2.57
C ARG A 16 -16.63 19.49 1.84
N GLU A 17 -17.73 19.21 2.52
CA GLU A 17 -19.08 19.31 1.96
C GLU A 17 -19.48 20.74 1.55
N ASP A 18 -18.87 21.75 2.19
CA ASP A 18 -19.15 23.17 1.96
C ASP A 18 -18.44 23.76 0.73
N PHE A 19 -17.60 22.98 0.04
CA PHE A 19 -16.88 23.41 -1.16
C PHE A 19 -17.17 22.49 -2.35
N GLY A 20 -17.37 23.09 -3.52
CA GLY A 20 -17.44 22.36 -4.78
C GLY A 20 -16.09 21.68 -5.12
N TRP A 21 -16.15 20.56 -5.84
CA TRP A 21 -14.95 19.91 -6.37
C TRP A 21 -14.37 20.74 -7.51
N ASP A 22 -13.53 21.71 -7.17
CA ASP A 22 -12.81 22.57 -8.12
C ASP A 22 -11.30 22.33 -8.04
N TRP A 23 -10.81 21.51 -8.96
CA TRP A 23 -9.39 21.18 -9.05
C TRP A 23 -8.62 22.32 -9.73
N ASP A 24 -8.09 23.23 -8.90
CA ASP A 24 -7.30 24.37 -9.35
C ASP A 24 -5.79 24.06 -9.42
N GLN A 25 -5.02 25.04 -9.91
CA GLN A 25 -3.56 24.95 -9.99
C GLN A 25 -2.90 24.67 -8.63
N LYS A 26 -3.46 25.19 -7.52
CA LYS A 26 -2.93 24.96 -6.17
C LYS A 26 -3.10 23.51 -5.75
N CYS A 27 -4.18 22.85 -6.17
CA CYS A 27 -4.40 21.42 -5.96
C CYS A 27 -3.35 20.59 -6.71
N SER A 28 -3.07 20.92 -7.97
CA SER A 28 -2.02 20.27 -8.76
C SER A 28 -0.63 20.43 -8.12
N GLU A 29 -0.27 21.65 -7.72
CA GLU A 29 1.01 21.93 -7.05
C GLU A 29 1.14 21.18 -5.72
N ALA A 30 0.08 21.17 -4.91
CA ALA A 30 0.03 20.40 -3.67
C ALA A 30 0.20 18.90 -3.93
N PHE A 31 -0.51 18.35 -4.92
CA PHE A 31 -0.44 16.93 -5.29
C PHE A 31 0.97 16.53 -5.74
N HIS A 32 1.58 17.30 -6.65
CA HIS A 32 2.93 17.05 -7.11
C HIS A 32 3.97 17.21 -5.98
N LYS A 33 3.80 18.22 -5.12
CA LYS A 33 4.69 18.42 -3.97
C LYS A 33 4.61 17.26 -2.99
N LEU A 34 3.41 16.79 -2.66
CA LEU A 34 3.22 15.59 -1.84
C LEU A 34 3.88 14.37 -2.50
N GLY A 35 3.63 14.15 -3.79
CA GLY A 35 4.26 13.06 -4.54
C GLY A 35 5.78 13.09 -4.48
N LYS A 36 6.38 14.27 -4.55
CA LYS A 36 7.83 14.46 -4.41
C LYS A 36 8.33 14.12 -3.00
N ILE A 37 7.68 14.65 -1.97
CA ILE A 37 8.06 14.38 -0.58
C ILE A 37 7.91 12.88 -0.27
N PHE A 38 6.82 12.26 -0.69
CA PHE A 38 6.64 10.81 -0.54
C PHE A 38 7.66 10.01 -1.34
N GLY A 39 7.99 10.42 -2.58
CA GLY A 39 9.02 9.75 -3.36
C GLY A 39 10.42 9.85 -2.75
N GLU A 40 10.72 10.95 -2.05
CA GLU A 40 11.98 11.17 -1.36
C GLU A 40 12.03 10.47 0.02
N GLU A 41 10.92 10.41 0.76
CA GLU A 41 10.84 9.84 2.12
C GLU A 41 10.58 8.31 2.10
N ILE A 42 9.84 7.80 1.11
CA ILE A 42 9.55 6.36 0.94
C ILE A 42 10.70 5.70 0.20
N THR A 43 11.81 5.48 0.91
CA THR A 43 12.91 4.66 0.38
C THR A 43 12.60 3.19 0.60
N LEU A 44 12.63 2.40 -0.48
CA LEU A 44 12.51 0.94 -0.39
C LEU A 44 13.74 0.36 0.30
N GLN A 45 13.51 -0.51 1.28
CA GLN A 45 14.57 -1.27 1.93
C GLN A 45 14.82 -2.60 1.19
N LYS A 46 16.08 -3.01 1.09
CA LYS A 46 16.42 -4.36 0.66
C LYS A 46 16.00 -5.38 1.73
N LEU A 47 15.27 -6.41 1.30
CA LEU A 47 14.89 -7.52 2.17
C LEU A 47 16.11 -8.24 2.74
N ASP A 48 16.12 -8.42 4.06
CA ASP A 48 17.15 -9.17 4.80
C ASP A 48 16.55 -10.46 5.37
N TYR A 49 17.19 -11.59 5.09
CA TYR A 49 16.73 -12.91 5.53
C TYR A 49 17.53 -13.45 6.74
N ASP A 50 18.42 -12.65 7.32
CA ASP A 50 19.14 -13.06 8.53
C ASP A 50 18.15 -13.31 9.69
N LYS A 51 18.44 -14.29 10.54
CA LYS A 51 17.58 -14.64 11.69
C LYS A 51 17.44 -13.49 12.71
N ARG A 52 18.38 -12.54 12.69
CA ARG A 52 18.39 -11.34 13.54
C ARG A 52 17.77 -10.13 12.84
N ALA A 53 17.39 -10.25 11.56
CA ALA A 53 16.68 -9.21 10.85
C ALA A 53 15.26 -9.05 11.42
N GLY A 54 14.66 -7.88 11.17
CA GLY A 54 13.30 -7.59 11.62
C GLY A 54 12.26 -8.47 10.92
N LYS A 55 11.06 -8.50 11.51
CA LYS A 55 9.97 -9.34 11.00
C LYS A 55 9.56 -8.91 9.60
N ILE A 56 9.34 -9.89 8.74
CA ILE A 56 8.75 -9.71 7.41
C ILE A 56 7.22 -9.71 7.56
N LYS A 57 6.54 -8.71 7.00
CA LYS A 57 5.08 -8.61 7.01
C LYS A 57 4.57 -8.38 5.60
N LEU A 58 3.50 -9.08 5.23
CA LEU A 58 2.80 -8.91 3.97
C LEU A 58 1.39 -8.41 4.28
N ALA A 59 1.14 -7.13 4.01
CA ALA A 59 -0.18 -6.54 4.11
C ALA A 59 -0.87 -6.57 2.75
N LEU A 60 -2.14 -6.95 2.72
CA LEU A 60 -2.96 -7.05 1.51
C LEU A 60 -4.34 -6.43 1.73
N ASP A 61 -4.77 -5.64 0.74
CA ASP A 61 -6.12 -5.12 0.63
C ASP A 61 -6.69 -5.46 -0.75
N SER A 62 -8.00 -5.63 -0.84
CA SER A 62 -8.67 -5.95 -2.09
C SER A 62 -9.98 -5.20 -2.27
N SER A 63 -10.21 -4.81 -3.52
CA SER A 63 -11.45 -4.22 -4.02
C SER A 63 -12.09 -5.16 -5.03
N TYR A 64 -13.29 -4.81 -5.52
CA TYR A 64 -13.91 -5.52 -6.64
C TYR A 64 -13.09 -5.47 -7.94
N ILE A 65 -12.09 -4.58 -8.05
CA ILE A 65 -11.32 -4.37 -9.28
C ILE A 65 -9.96 -5.04 -9.20
N ALA A 66 -9.30 -4.95 -8.05
CA ALA A 66 -7.91 -5.33 -7.88
C ALA A 66 -7.58 -5.63 -6.42
N ALA A 67 -6.50 -6.38 -6.21
CA ALA A 67 -5.83 -6.52 -4.93
C ALA A 67 -4.46 -5.82 -4.97
N GLY A 68 -4.13 -5.13 -3.90
CA GLY A 68 -2.83 -4.50 -3.66
C GLY A 68 -2.16 -5.12 -2.45
N ALA A 69 -0.85 -5.21 -2.47
CA ALA A 69 -0.06 -5.71 -1.38
C ALA A 69 1.20 -4.87 -1.16
N VAL A 70 1.63 -4.78 0.10
CA VAL A 70 2.92 -4.23 0.49
C VAL A 70 3.65 -5.24 1.36
N LEU A 71 4.89 -5.54 0.96
CA LEU A 71 5.82 -6.27 1.82
C LEU A 71 6.61 -5.24 2.61
N THR A 72 6.63 -5.38 3.93
CA THR A 72 7.45 -4.57 4.82
C THR A 72 8.39 -5.45 5.63
N GLN A 73 9.46 -4.83 6.13
CA GLN A 73 10.34 -5.42 7.11
C GLN A 73 10.61 -4.42 8.23
N GLU A 74 10.59 -4.89 9.48
CA GLU A 74 10.97 -4.04 10.62
C GLU A 74 12.46 -3.66 10.53
N ASP A 75 12.76 -2.37 10.70
CA ASP A 75 14.13 -1.90 10.86
C ASP A 75 14.66 -2.11 12.30
N LYS A 76 15.90 -1.67 12.55
CA LYS A 76 16.54 -1.78 13.87
C LYS A 76 15.82 -0.98 14.97
N GLU A 77 14.98 -0.02 14.60
CA GLU A 77 14.15 0.78 15.51
C GLU A 77 12.74 0.18 15.68
N GLY A 78 12.45 -0.95 15.03
CA GLY A 78 11.13 -1.60 15.04
C GLY A 78 10.09 -0.92 14.13
N LYS A 79 10.50 -0.03 13.23
CA LYS A 79 9.59 0.62 12.27
C LYS A 79 9.46 -0.23 11.02
N ASP A 80 8.24 -0.44 10.54
CA ASP A 80 7.98 -1.13 9.28
C ASP A 80 8.47 -0.29 8.10
N ARG A 81 9.45 -0.81 7.35
CA ARG A 81 9.96 -0.21 6.12
C ARG A 81 9.47 -0.97 4.91
N PRO A 82 8.97 -0.27 3.87
CA PRO A 82 8.52 -0.93 2.66
C PRO A 82 9.69 -1.56 1.92
N VAL A 83 9.50 -2.79 1.48
CA VAL A 83 10.46 -3.57 0.69
C VAL A 83 10.04 -3.61 -0.77
N LEU A 84 8.76 -3.90 -1.00
CA LEU A 84 8.15 -3.90 -2.33
C LEU A 84 6.65 -3.65 -2.23
N TYR A 85 6.09 -3.15 -3.33
CA TYR A 85 4.65 -3.03 -3.55
C TYR A 85 4.26 -3.93 -4.72
N GLU A 86 3.13 -4.61 -4.60
CA GLU A 86 2.57 -5.43 -5.66
C GLU A 86 1.09 -5.15 -5.84
N SER A 87 0.61 -5.39 -7.05
CA SER A 87 -0.82 -5.36 -7.32
C SER A 87 -1.19 -6.33 -8.42
N ILE A 88 -2.46 -6.72 -8.42
CA ILE A 88 -3.07 -7.56 -9.44
C ILE A 88 -4.49 -7.08 -9.72
N THR A 89 -4.86 -7.08 -10.98
CA THR A 89 -6.23 -6.84 -11.41
C THR A 89 -7.00 -8.16 -11.47
N PHE A 90 -8.26 -8.10 -11.06
CA PHE A 90 -9.20 -9.19 -11.19
C PHE A 90 -9.79 -9.21 -12.59
N SER A 91 -10.03 -10.41 -13.12
CA SER A 91 -10.81 -10.61 -14.34
C SER A 91 -12.26 -10.19 -14.11
N GLN A 92 -13.03 -10.04 -15.21
CA GLN A 92 -14.45 -9.70 -15.13
C GLN A 92 -15.26 -10.73 -14.34
N LEU A 93 -14.85 -12.00 -14.35
CA LEU A 93 -15.49 -13.06 -13.57
C LEU A 93 -15.14 -12.95 -12.09
N GLU A 94 -13.85 -12.83 -11.77
CA GLU A 94 -13.36 -12.69 -10.39
C GLU A 94 -13.96 -11.46 -9.72
N SER A 95 -14.06 -10.34 -10.43
CA SER A 95 -14.61 -9.06 -9.93
C SER A 95 -16.06 -9.16 -9.42
N LYS A 96 -16.79 -10.22 -9.80
CA LYS A 96 -18.17 -10.50 -9.34
C LYS A 96 -18.21 -11.39 -8.10
N TYR A 97 -17.08 -11.84 -7.58
CA TYR A 97 -17.02 -12.63 -6.36
C TYR A 97 -17.39 -11.79 -5.14
N SER A 98 -17.80 -12.46 -4.07
CA SER A 98 -17.97 -11.81 -2.77
C SER A 98 -16.63 -11.29 -2.26
N GLN A 99 -16.66 -10.25 -1.44
CA GLN A 99 -15.46 -9.62 -0.89
C GLN A 99 -14.50 -10.63 -0.19
N PRO A 100 -14.96 -11.58 0.65
CA PRO A 100 -14.05 -12.59 1.21
C PRO A 100 -13.40 -13.52 0.18
N LYS A 101 -14.09 -13.81 -0.94
CA LYS A 101 -13.52 -14.60 -2.04
C LYS A 101 -12.47 -13.80 -2.81
N LEU A 102 -12.70 -12.50 -2.99
CA LEU A 102 -11.73 -11.59 -3.61
C LEU A 102 -10.46 -11.47 -2.76
N GLU A 103 -10.60 -11.38 -1.44
CA GLU A 103 -9.45 -11.37 -0.52
C GLU A 103 -8.61 -12.64 -0.65
N LEU A 104 -9.26 -13.81 -0.60
CA LEU A 104 -8.55 -15.09 -0.75
C LEU A 104 -7.90 -15.24 -2.14
N CYS A 105 -8.60 -14.80 -3.18
CA CYS A 105 -8.06 -14.75 -4.55
C CYS A 105 -6.83 -13.84 -4.62
N GLY A 106 -6.92 -12.66 -4.00
CA GLY A 106 -5.86 -11.69 -3.84
C GLY A 106 -4.63 -12.30 -3.19
N VAL A 107 -4.81 -12.87 -2.00
CA VAL A 107 -3.75 -13.55 -1.22
C VAL A 107 -3.09 -14.65 -2.04
N SER A 108 -3.87 -15.55 -2.64
CA SER A 108 -3.33 -16.66 -3.42
C SER A 108 -2.45 -16.19 -4.57
N ARG A 109 -2.92 -15.21 -5.34
CA ARG A 109 -2.21 -14.70 -6.52
C ARG A 109 -0.98 -13.87 -6.15
N ILE A 110 -1.06 -13.06 -5.09
CA ILE A 110 0.09 -12.29 -4.58
C ILE A 110 1.16 -13.22 -4.01
N LEU A 111 0.78 -14.22 -3.19
CA LEU A 111 1.74 -15.20 -2.68
C LEU A 111 2.41 -15.99 -3.79
N LYS A 112 1.68 -16.34 -4.86
CA LYS A 112 2.24 -16.99 -6.03
C LYS A 112 3.26 -16.10 -6.76
N LYS A 113 2.99 -14.80 -6.91
CA LYS A 113 3.95 -13.84 -7.47
C LYS A 113 5.19 -13.70 -6.58
N LEU A 114 5.00 -13.58 -5.27
CA LEU A 114 6.06 -13.38 -4.29
C LEU A 114 6.72 -14.68 -3.83
N GLN A 115 6.41 -15.81 -4.47
CA GLN A 115 6.87 -17.13 -4.04
C GLN A 115 8.40 -17.20 -3.95
N THR A 116 9.13 -16.58 -4.88
CA THR A 116 10.60 -16.62 -4.92
C THR A 116 11.23 -15.80 -3.79
N ILE A 117 10.49 -14.82 -3.26
CA ILE A 117 10.92 -13.92 -2.19
C ILE A 117 10.58 -14.52 -0.82
N LEU A 118 9.38 -15.10 -0.69
CA LEU A 118 8.87 -15.61 0.60
C LEU A 118 9.12 -17.09 0.83
N TRP A 119 9.75 -17.80 -0.13
CA TRP A 119 10.01 -19.22 -0.01
C TRP A 119 10.83 -19.55 1.24
N ARG A 120 10.30 -20.44 2.09
CA ARG A 120 10.90 -20.86 3.38
C ARG A 120 11.13 -19.74 4.39
N GLN A 121 10.50 -18.59 4.21
CA GLN A 121 10.58 -17.49 5.18
C GLN A 121 9.34 -17.46 6.05
N HIS A 122 9.54 -17.17 7.34
CA HIS A 122 8.44 -16.80 8.21
C HIS A 122 8.07 -15.35 7.96
N PHE A 123 6.79 -15.10 7.73
CA PHE A 123 6.24 -13.76 7.59
C PHE A 123 4.85 -13.70 8.22
N GLU A 124 4.43 -12.50 8.60
CA GLU A 124 3.08 -12.22 9.07
C GLU A 124 2.20 -11.79 7.89
N LEU A 125 1.07 -12.46 7.70
CA LEU A 125 0.08 -12.06 6.68
C LEU A 125 -1.01 -11.22 7.34
N GLN A 126 -1.20 -10.00 6.85
CA GLN A 126 -2.22 -9.06 7.30
C GLN A 126 -3.21 -8.82 6.15
N VAL A 127 -4.45 -9.25 6.32
CA VAL A 127 -5.52 -9.03 5.33
C VAL A 127 -6.53 -8.07 5.95
N TYR A 128 -6.89 -7.03 5.22
CA TYR A 128 -7.85 -6.02 5.68
C TYR A 128 -9.20 -6.21 4.98
N PRO A 129 -10.09 -7.03 5.55
CA PRO A 129 -11.41 -7.20 4.97
C PRO A 129 -12.23 -5.93 5.09
N ARG A 130 -12.92 -5.56 4.01
CA ARG A 130 -13.95 -4.51 4.08
C ARG A 130 -15.25 -5.14 4.65
N PRO A 131 -15.85 -4.55 5.69
CA PRO A 131 -17.09 -5.06 6.29
C PRO A 131 -18.28 -5.02 5.32
#